data_AF-A0A699QD88-F1
#
_entry.id   AF-A0A699QD88-F1
#
_cell.length_a   1.000
_cell.length_b   1.000
_cell.length_c   1.000
_cell.angle_alpha   90.00
_cell.angle_beta   90.00
_cell.angle_gamma   90.00
#
_symmetry.space_group_name_H-M   'P 1'
#
loop_
_entity.id
_entity.type
_entity.pdbx_description
1 polymer ?
#
loop_
_entity_poly.entity_id
_entity_poly.type
_entity_poly.pdbx_seq_one_letter_code
_entity_poly.pdbx_strand_id
1 'polypeptide(L)'
;TPQDTFLPHRLTAAELAPLLAVLADPAHRVGRAWLVRKQLRYLADEKPYFILVLRADKGPGLKSDEEIEAWITRLVPLVDLPGPALLIPVVDSLLWVGKKAMKAHCAANGELLFQPVLAYEIEQKGASEADIWPGLQRAYDVMRDAVHTGLTGDMTSRSGMINNGAKKIAASPVTVLSPEFKNLVVSALGAKEVNSCMGRVVAAPTAGASGILPGVLTTIQNIHRLPDQKILEGLLVAAGIALIIEQNASLAGAVGGCQAETGSAAAMGAGAIVYCLGGPVEQVFAAVAITIQ
;
A
#
# COMPACT_ATOMS: atom_id res chain seq x y z
N THR A 1 24.92 11.32 -4.57
CA THR A 1 24.48 12.58 -3.94
C THR A 1 22.97 12.53 -3.79
N PRO A 2 22.42 12.69 -2.58
CA PRO A 2 20.97 12.68 -2.38
C PRO A 2 20.34 13.80 -3.20
N GLN A 3 19.29 13.48 -3.96
CA GLN A 3 18.53 14.45 -4.74
C GLN A 3 17.67 15.29 -3.79
N ASP A 4 18.15 16.50 -3.47
CA ASP A 4 17.40 17.52 -2.75
C ASP A 4 16.10 17.85 -3.50
N THR A 5 14.97 17.49 -2.91
CA THR A 5 13.66 17.85 -3.42
C THR A 5 12.84 18.35 -2.25
N PHE A 6 12.92 19.65 -1.94
CA PHE A 6 11.83 20.54 -1.51
C PHE A 6 12.42 21.95 -1.29
N LEU A 7 12.42 22.77 -2.34
CA LEU A 7 12.74 24.20 -2.27
C LEU A 7 11.45 25.00 -1.99
N PRO A 8 11.47 26.07 -1.17
CA PRO A 8 12.67 26.76 -0.69
C PRO A 8 12.72 26.88 0.84
N HIS A 9 13.76 26.30 1.44
CA HIS A 9 14.19 26.64 2.81
C HIS A 9 14.70 28.10 2.92
N ARG A 10 14.94 28.78 1.79
CA ARG A 10 15.41 30.18 1.69
C ARG A 10 16.68 30.46 2.51
N LEU A 11 17.57 29.47 2.59
CA LEU A 11 18.91 29.63 3.17
C LEU A 11 19.92 29.88 2.05
N THR A 12 20.93 30.68 2.34
CA THR A 12 22.11 30.85 1.50
C THR A 12 22.97 29.58 1.52
N ALA A 13 23.87 29.45 0.55
CA ALA A 13 24.83 28.34 0.53
C ALA A 13 25.73 28.31 1.77
N ALA A 14 26.08 29.48 2.32
CA ALA A 14 26.89 29.59 3.53
C ALA A 14 26.14 29.10 4.77
N GLU A 15 24.85 29.42 4.90
CA GLU A 15 24.00 28.95 6.00
C GLU A 15 23.70 27.44 5.91
N LEU A 16 23.72 26.86 4.71
CA LEU A 16 23.46 25.44 4.50
C LEU A 16 24.72 24.56 4.60
N ALA A 17 25.92 25.14 4.40
CA ALA A 17 27.18 24.41 4.36
C ALA A 17 27.46 23.56 5.62
N PRO A 18 27.24 24.05 6.85
CA PRO A 18 27.44 23.24 8.06
C PRO A 18 26.55 22.00 8.08
N LEU A 19 25.26 22.18 7.77
CA LEU A 19 24.31 21.07 7.69
C LEU A 19 24.71 20.06 6.62
N LEU A 20 25.09 20.51 5.42
CA LEU A 20 25.50 19.61 4.33
C LEU A 20 26.75 18.80 4.70
N ALA A 21 27.70 19.38 5.45
CA ALA A 21 28.86 18.66 5.92
C ALA A 21 28.47 17.49 6.86
N VAL A 22 27.53 17.73 7.78
CA VAL A 22 26.98 16.69 8.67
C VAL A 22 26.22 15.63 7.86
N LEU A 23 25.37 16.02 6.92
CA LEU A 23 24.59 15.07 6.12
C LEU A 23 25.48 14.23 5.17
N ALA A 24 26.65 14.74 4.78
CA ALA A 24 27.58 14.06 3.90
C ALA A 24 28.55 13.11 4.62
N ASP A 25 28.75 13.25 5.94
CA ASP A 25 29.64 12.40 6.71
C ASP A 25 29.08 10.97 6.84
N PRO A 26 29.78 9.95 6.33
CA PRO A 26 29.34 8.55 6.44
C PRO A 26 29.17 8.07 7.90
N ALA A 27 29.88 8.66 8.86
CA ALA A 27 29.78 8.30 10.28
C ALA A 27 28.39 8.64 10.89
N HIS A 28 27.65 9.53 10.24
CA HIS A 28 26.31 9.93 10.64
C HIS A 28 25.21 9.06 10.03
N ARG A 29 25.55 8.18 9.07
CA ARG A 29 24.64 7.21 8.44
C ARG A 29 23.36 7.84 7.85
N VAL A 30 23.43 9.08 7.36
CA VAL A 30 22.30 9.74 6.72
C VAL A 30 22.24 9.33 5.23
N GLY A 31 21.13 8.72 4.82
CA GLY A 31 20.91 8.28 3.44
C GLY A 31 20.15 9.29 2.59
N ARG A 32 19.05 9.85 3.11
CA ARG A 32 18.29 10.94 2.49
C ARG A 32 17.89 11.97 3.53
N ALA A 33 17.80 13.22 3.12
CA ALA A 33 17.36 14.31 3.98
C ALA A 33 16.45 15.25 3.20
N TRP A 34 15.47 15.83 3.89
CA TRP A 34 14.61 16.88 3.35
C TRP A 34 14.49 17.99 4.38
N LEU A 35 14.75 19.23 3.96
CA LEU A 35 14.69 20.39 4.82
C LEU A 35 13.51 21.30 4.41
N VAL A 36 12.64 21.60 5.37
CA VAL A 36 11.51 22.52 5.18
C VAL A 36 11.63 23.69 6.14
N ARG A 37 11.47 24.91 5.63
CA ARG A 37 11.36 26.13 6.44
C ARG A 37 9.88 26.48 6.63
N LYS A 38 9.46 26.72 7.88
CA LYS A 38 8.10 27.13 8.23
C LYS A 38 8.11 28.38 9.11
N GLN A 39 7.35 29.40 8.70
CA GLN A 39 7.08 30.57 9.53
C GLN A 39 5.79 30.31 10.33
N LEU A 40 5.87 30.29 11.66
CA LEU A 40 4.70 30.09 12.52
C LEU A 40 4.16 31.45 12.95
N ARG A 41 2.97 31.82 12.45
CA ARG A 41 2.37 33.16 12.65
C ARG A 41 2.00 33.51 14.09
N TYR A 42 1.98 32.53 14.99
CA TYR A 42 1.46 32.69 16.37
C TYR A 42 2.52 32.55 17.45
N LEU A 43 3.79 32.32 17.09
CA LEU A 43 4.90 32.30 18.05
C LEU A 43 5.53 33.69 18.09
N ALA A 44 5.83 34.17 19.30
CA ALA A 44 6.34 35.51 19.55
C ALA A 44 7.75 35.76 18.95
N ASP A 45 8.50 34.68 18.70
CA ASP A 45 9.77 34.74 18.00
C ASP A 45 9.57 34.80 16.49
N GLU A 46 10.01 35.90 15.85
CA GLU A 46 9.99 36.08 14.39
C GLU A 46 10.92 35.12 13.63
N LYS A 47 11.65 34.24 14.34
CA LYS A 47 12.60 33.30 13.73
C LYS A 47 11.87 32.15 13.02
N PRO A 48 12.30 31.77 11.82
CA PRO A 48 11.72 30.63 11.12
C PRO A 48 12.09 29.32 11.80
N TYR A 49 11.15 28.37 11.79
CA TYR A 49 11.38 27.00 12.21
C TYR A 49 11.84 26.16 11.03
N PHE A 50 12.71 25.21 11.30
CA PHE A 50 13.19 24.24 10.34
C PHE A 50 12.72 22.84 10.74
N ILE A 51 12.26 22.09 9.75
CA ILE A 51 11.93 20.67 9.90
C ILE A 51 12.90 19.91 9.00
N LEU A 52 13.78 19.14 9.62
CA LEU A 52 14.76 18.31 8.94
C LEU A 52 14.31 16.84 9.05
N VAL A 53 13.75 16.34 7.95
CA VAL A 53 13.33 14.94 7.84
C VAL A 53 14.52 14.11 7.37
N LEU A 54 14.89 13.09 8.13
CA LEU A 54 16.11 12.32 7.92
C LEU A 54 15.79 10.84 7.74
N ARG A 55 16.33 10.22 6.70
CA ARG A 55 16.30 8.77 6.51
C ARG A 55 17.71 8.21 6.61
N ALA A 56 17.89 7.15 7.37
CA ALA A 56 19.17 6.44 7.46
C ALA A 56 19.58 5.82 6.11
N ASP A 57 20.86 5.50 5.96
CA ASP A 57 21.39 4.80 4.80
C ASP A 57 20.79 3.38 4.61
N LYS A 58 20.93 2.81 3.39
CA LYS A 58 20.41 1.48 3.03
C LYS A 58 21.16 0.31 3.69
N GLY A 59 21.92 0.54 4.76
CA GLY A 59 22.49 -0.52 5.59
C GLY A 59 21.42 -1.27 6.38
N PRO A 60 21.77 -2.16 7.33
CA PRO A 60 20.80 -2.57 8.34
C PRO A 60 20.26 -1.30 9.01
N GLY A 61 19.00 -0.97 8.70
CA GLY A 61 18.31 0.21 9.21
C GLY A 61 18.19 0.14 10.73
N LEU A 62 17.89 1.28 11.35
CA LEU A 62 17.58 1.34 12.78
C LEU A 62 16.30 0.52 13.01
N LYS A 63 16.34 -0.44 13.93
CA LYS A 63 15.33 -1.50 14.10
C LYS A 63 14.47 -1.32 15.34
N SER A 64 14.90 -0.48 16.29
CA SER A 64 14.12 -0.16 17.49
C SER A 64 13.99 1.34 17.69
N ASP A 65 12.94 1.75 18.39
CA ASP A 65 12.73 3.13 18.82
C ASP A 65 13.93 3.66 19.60
N GLU A 66 14.56 2.83 20.45
CA GLU A 66 15.79 3.19 21.18
C GLU A 66 16.98 3.47 20.23
N GLU A 67 17.17 2.67 19.19
CA GLU A 67 18.23 2.90 18.19
C GLU A 67 17.98 4.19 17.41
N ILE A 68 16.71 4.48 17.09
CA ILE A 68 16.28 5.68 16.37
C ILE A 68 16.46 6.92 17.22
N GLU A 69 16.02 6.87 18.48
CA GLU A 69 16.22 7.94 19.45
C GLU A 69 17.70 8.20 19.68
N ALA A 70 18.51 7.16 19.86
CA ALA A 70 19.96 7.30 20.02
C ALA A 70 20.62 7.92 18.78
N TRP A 71 20.19 7.52 17.59
CA TRP A 71 20.69 8.07 16.33
C TRP A 71 20.32 9.55 16.18
N ILE A 72 19.05 9.92 16.38
CA ILE A 72 18.61 11.31 16.28
C ILE A 72 19.25 12.18 17.37
N THR A 73 19.32 11.70 18.61
CA THR A 73 19.95 12.43 19.73
C THR A 73 21.40 12.79 19.44
N ARG A 74 22.13 11.93 18.72
CA ARG A 74 23.50 12.22 18.26
C ARG A 74 23.57 13.29 17.16
N LEU A 75 22.55 13.39 16.32
CA LEU A 75 22.51 14.35 15.21
C LEU A 75 22.02 15.73 15.63
N VAL A 76 21.10 15.82 16.59
CA VAL A 76 20.56 17.09 17.11
C VAL A 76 21.64 18.15 17.38
N PRO A 77 22.72 17.88 18.14
CA PRO A 77 23.72 18.90 18.46
C PRO A 77 24.60 19.31 17.26
N LEU A 78 24.57 18.53 16.17
CA LEU A 78 25.37 18.79 14.96
C LEU A 78 24.59 19.63 13.94
N VAL A 79 23.27 19.72 14.06
CA VAL A 79 22.44 20.51 13.15
C VAL A 79 22.52 21.98 13.51
N ASP A 80 23.31 22.72 12.74
CA ASP A 80 23.43 24.17 12.84
C ASP A 80 22.57 24.84 11.75
N LEU A 81 21.50 25.49 12.19
CA LEU A 81 20.56 26.24 11.36
C LEU A 81 20.21 27.57 12.06
N PRO A 82 19.87 28.64 11.32
CA PRO A 82 19.66 29.98 11.88
C PRO A 82 18.40 30.12 12.76
N GLY A 83 17.64 29.05 12.95
CA GLY A 83 16.44 29.00 13.79
C GLY A 83 16.22 27.59 14.35
N PRO A 84 15.21 27.41 15.21
CA PRO A 84 14.95 26.12 15.85
C PRO A 84 14.72 25.02 14.80
N ALA A 85 15.38 23.88 14.99
CA ALA A 85 15.28 22.73 14.10
C ALA A 85 14.61 21.54 14.80
N LEU A 86 13.58 20.99 14.16
CA LEU A 86 12.97 19.72 14.54
C LEU A 86 13.51 18.64 13.61
N LEU A 87 14.17 17.63 14.18
CA LEU A 87 14.63 16.45 13.43
C LEU A 87 13.55 15.38 13.49
N ILE A 88 13.14 14.87 12.32
CA ILE A 88 12.15 13.80 12.22
C ILE A 88 12.84 12.60 11.56
N PRO A 89 13.13 11.51 12.31
CA PRO A 89 13.59 10.28 11.70
C PRO A 89 12.46 9.68 10.86
N VAL A 90 12.77 9.34 9.61
CA VAL A 90 11.98 8.41 8.82
C VAL A 90 12.48 7.04 9.17
N VAL A 91 11.70 6.36 10.01
CA VAL A 91 11.87 4.95 10.27
C VAL A 91 11.28 4.18 9.10
N ASP A 92 12.00 3.19 8.61
CA ASP A 92 11.39 2.17 7.77
C ASP A 92 10.53 1.29 8.70
N SER A 93 9.33 1.73 9.12
CA SER A 93 8.30 0.87 9.76
C SER A 93 7.83 -0.27 8.85
N LEU A 94 8.43 -0.35 7.66
CA LEU A 94 8.17 -1.23 6.55
C LEU A 94 9.45 -1.98 6.18
N LEU A 95 10.22 -2.47 7.18
CA LEU A 95 11.46 -3.26 6.97
C LEU A 95 11.23 -4.50 6.08
N TRP A 96 9.99 -4.97 5.95
CA TRP A 96 9.59 -6.06 5.06
C TRP A 96 9.12 -5.58 3.68
N VAL A 97 8.91 -4.28 3.44
CA VAL A 97 8.40 -3.82 2.15
C VAL A 97 9.50 -3.84 1.11
N GLY A 98 9.31 -4.79 0.20
CA GLY A 98 10.22 -5.16 -0.86
C GLY A 98 10.24 -6.66 -0.97
N LYS A 99 10.10 -7.21 -2.20
CA LYS A 99 10.04 -8.66 -2.44
C LYS A 99 11.14 -9.45 -1.71
N LYS A 100 12.38 -8.95 -1.76
CA LYS A 100 13.53 -9.61 -1.10
C LYS A 100 13.44 -9.52 0.43
N ALA A 101 12.99 -8.38 0.95
CA ALA A 101 12.91 -8.12 2.38
C ALA A 101 11.78 -8.91 3.04
N MET A 102 10.58 -8.92 2.45
CA MET A 102 9.43 -9.71 2.92
C MET A 102 9.75 -11.20 2.97
N LYS A 103 10.39 -11.71 1.91
CA LYS A 103 10.82 -13.11 1.84
C LYS A 103 11.84 -13.44 2.94
N ALA A 104 12.86 -12.60 3.11
CA ALA A 104 13.90 -12.83 4.12
C ALA A 104 13.32 -12.78 5.54
N HIS A 105 12.40 -11.86 5.80
CA HIS A 105 11.72 -11.74 7.09
C HIS A 105 10.90 -12.99 7.42
N CYS A 106 10.02 -13.43 6.50
CA CYS A 106 9.19 -14.61 6.71
C CYS A 106 10.05 -15.88 6.94
N ALA A 107 11.12 -16.04 6.15
CA ALA A 107 12.02 -17.18 6.28
C ALA A 107 12.80 -17.17 7.60
N ALA A 108 13.22 -16.00 8.09
CA ALA A 108 13.96 -15.89 9.35
C ALA A 108 13.08 -16.15 10.58
N ASN A 109 11.80 -15.77 10.52
CA ASN A 109 10.87 -15.86 11.66
C ASN A 109 9.95 -17.09 11.61
N GLY A 110 9.97 -17.87 10.52
CA GLY A 110 9.04 -19.00 10.34
C GLY A 110 7.58 -18.56 10.13
N GLU A 111 7.39 -17.35 9.59
CA GLU A 111 6.09 -16.71 9.44
C GLU A 111 5.50 -16.90 8.03
N LEU A 112 4.16 -16.87 7.96
CA LEU A 112 3.38 -16.80 6.74
C LEU A 112 3.33 -15.35 6.20
N LEU A 113 3.14 -15.20 4.89
CA LEU A 113 3.22 -13.89 4.22
C LEU A 113 2.28 -12.81 4.75
N PHE A 114 1.14 -13.19 5.35
CA PHE A 114 0.21 -12.22 5.90
C PHE A 114 0.65 -11.67 7.27
N GLN A 115 1.48 -12.40 8.02
CA GLN A 115 1.79 -12.06 9.42
C GLN A 115 2.58 -10.74 9.55
N PRO A 116 3.59 -10.44 8.70
CA PRO A 116 4.24 -9.14 8.74
C PRO A 116 3.29 -7.98 8.42
N VAL A 117 2.32 -8.21 7.52
CA VAL A 117 1.31 -7.21 7.16
C VAL A 117 0.31 -7.03 8.29
N LEU A 118 -0.06 -8.11 8.99
CA LEU A 118 -0.91 -8.06 10.17
C LEU A 118 -0.23 -7.27 11.31
N ALA A 119 1.04 -7.54 11.57
CA ALA A 119 1.83 -6.80 12.56
C ALA A 119 1.89 -5.31 12.23
N TYR A 120 2.09 -4.99 10.95
CA TYR A 120 2.03 -3.61 10.47
C TYR A 120 0.66 -2.97 10.69
N GLU A 121 -0.44 -3.67 10.38
CA GLU A 121 -1.81 -3.15 10.60
C GLU A 121 -2.10 -2.90 12.09
N ILE A 122 -1.64 -3.79 12.98
CA ILE A 122 -1.72 -3.65 14.45
C ILE A 122 -1.01 -2.36 14.89
N GLU A 123 0.24 -2.17 14.45
CA GLU A 123 1.06 -1.00 14.78
C GLU A 123 0.43 0.30 14.25
N GLN A 124 0.09 0.34 12.96
CA GLN A 124 -0.45 1.54 12.31
C GLN A 124 -1.78 2.00 12.90
N LYS A 125 -2.63 1.06 13.33
CA LYS A 125 -3.92 1.38 13.94
C LYS A 125 -3.86 1.55 15.45
N GLY A 126 -2.73 1.22 16.08
CA GLY A 126 -2.63 1.12 17.54
C GLY A 126 -3.71 0.20 18.12
N ALA A 127 -4.02 -0.90 17.43
CA ALA A 127 -5.13 -1.80 17.72
C ALA A 127 -4.65 -3.23 17.96
N SER A 128 -5.42 -4.03 18.68
CA SER A 128 -5.04 -5.45 18.89
C SER A 128 -5.32 -6.29 17.64
N GLU A 129 -4.67 -7.45 17.52
CA GLU A 129 -4.97 -8.41 16.46
C GLU A 129 -6.48 -8.77 16.41
N ALA A 130 -7.11 -8.92 17.58
CA ALA A 130 -8.53 -9.22 17.70
C ALA A 130 -9.44 -8.11 17.12
N ASP A 131 -8.93 -6.88 16.98
CA ASP A 131 -9.63 -5.76 16.35
C ASP A 131 -9.42 -5.71 14.83
N ILE A 132 -8.28 -6.22 14.33
CA ILE A 132 -7.93 -6.20 12.91
C ILE A 132 -8.81 -7.17 12.13
N TRP A 133 -8.98 -8.40 12.61
CA TRP A 133 -9.75 -9.44 11.91
C TRP A 133 -11.21 -9.03 11.61
N PRO A 134 -11.99 -8.49 12.57
CA PRO A 134 -13.32 -7.96 12.27
C PRO A 134 -13.31 -6.80 11.26
N GLY A 135 -12.26 -5.98 11.25
CA GLY A 135 -12.09 -4.92 10.25
C GLY A 135 -11.91 -5.47 8.84
N LEU A 136 -11.06 -6.48 8.69
CA LEU A 136 -10.87 -7.21 7.42
C LEU A 136 -12.14 -7.90 6.97
N GLN A 137 -12.85 -8.56 7.90
CA GLN A 137 -14.13 -9.19 7.60
C GLN A 137 -15.15 -8.17 7.09
N ARG A 138 -15.30 -7.01 7.75
CA ARG A 138 -16.19 -5.94 7.26
C ARG A 138 -15.82 -5.47 5.86
N ALA A 139 -14.53 -5.31 5.57
CA ALA A 139 -14.08 -4.93 4.23
C ALA A 139 -14.44 -6.02 3.19
N TYR A 140 -14.25 -7.29 3.53
CA TYR A 140 -14.60 -8.41 2.65
C TYR A 140 -16.12 -8.57 2.47
N ASP A 141 -16.91 -8.33 3.51
CA ASP A 141 -18.36 -8.33 3.41
C ASP A 141 -18.85 -7.23 2.46
N VAL A 142 -18.28 -6.03 2.51
CA VAL A 142 -18.59 -4.96 1.55
C VAL A 142 -18.19 -5.36 0.12
N MET A 143 -17.05 -6.05 -0.05
CA MET A 143 -16.62 -6.59 -1.34
C MET A 143 -17.63 -7.61 -1.90
N ARG A 144 -18.09 -8.55 -1.07
CA ARG A 144 -19.13 -9.53 -1.41
C ARG A 144 -20.46 -8.86 -1.73
N ASP A 145 -20.87 -7.88 -0.93
CA ASP A 145 -22.09 -7.10 -1.14
C ASP A 145 -22.05 -6.36 -2.47
N ALA A 146 -20.90 -5.82 -2.87
CA ALA A 146 -20.75 -5.15 -4.16
C ALA A 146 -20.94 -6.14 -5.33
N VAL A 147 -20.38 -7.35 -5.23
CA VAL A 147 -20.64 -8.41 -6.23
C VAL A 147 -22.12 -8.75 -6.27
N HIS A 148 -22.72 -9.03 -5.11
CA HIS A 148 -24.15 -9.37 -5.02
C HIS A 148 -25.04 -8.28 -5.61
N THR A 149 -24.82 -7.03 -5.19
CA THR A 149 -25.59 -5.86 -5.64
C THR A 149 -25.47 -5.66 -7.15
N GLY A 150 -24.28 -5.83 -7.72
CA GLY A 150 -24.08 -5.73 -9.17
C GLY A 150 -24.85 -6.78 -9.97
N LEU A 151 -25.14 -7.93 -9.36
CA LEU A 151 -25.84 -9.05 -9.99
C LEU A 151 -27.35 -9.07 -9.72
N THR A 152 -27.83 -8.35 -8.71
CA THR A 152 -29.26 -8.35 -8.33
C THR A 152 -29.93 -6.99 -8.52
N GLY A 153 -29.24 -5.88 -8.25
CA GLY A 153 -29.76 -4.52 -8.39
C GLY A 153 -29.74 -4.02 -9.83
N ASP A 154 -30.41 -2.90 -10.12
CA ASP A 154 -30.34 -2.24 -11.43
C ASP A 154 -29.06 -1.40 -11.56
N MET A 155 -28.14 -1.88 -12.40
CA MET A 155 -26.85 -1.25 -12.68
C MET A 155 -26.94 -0.42 -13.95
N THR A 156 -27.78 0.62 -13.92
CA THR A 156 -27.87 1.62 -14.98
C THR A 156 -27.27 2.93 -14.47
N SER A 157 -26.14 3.36 -15.05
CA SER A 157 -25.48 4.60 -14.60
C SER A 157 -26.26 5.84 -15.03
N ARG A 158 -26.07 6.97 -14.33
CA ARG A 158 -26.68 8.27 -14.71
C ARG A 158 -26.30 8.72 -16.13
N SER A 159 -25.13 8.33 -16.61
CA SER A 159 -24.66 8.62 -17.97
C SER A 159 -25.26 7.70 -19.04
N GLY A 160 -25.91 6.60 -18.66
CA GLY A 160 -26.38 5.56 -19.57
C GLY A 160 -25.28 4.69 -20.18
N MET A 161 -24.01 4.94 -19.88
CA MET A 161 -22.88 4.16 -20.40
C MET A 161 -22.75 2.77 -19.77
N ILE A 162 -23.22 2.61 -18.52
CA ILE A 162 -23.34 1.31 -17.86
C ILE A 162 -24.81 0.92 -17.87
N ASN A 163 -25.08 -0.31 -18.29
CA ASN A 163 -26.43 -0.87 -18.34
C ASN A 163 -26.35 -2.39 -18.17
N ASN A 164 -26.33 -2.84 -16.92
CA ASN A 164 -26.53 -4.23 -16.51
C ASN A 164 -25.63 -5.23 -17.28
N GLY A 165 -24.39 -4.85 -17.58
CA GLY A 165 -23.45 -5.62 -18.38
C GLY A 165 -23.09 -6.96 -17.72
N ALA A 166 -22.86 -6.98 -16.41
CA ALA A 166 -22.58 -8.21 -15.68
C ALA A 166 -23.71 -9.23 -15.82
N LYS A 167 -24.97 -8.77 -15.69
CA LYS A 167 -26.17 -9.61 -15.85
C LYS A 167 -26.35 -10.08 -17.29
N LYS A 168 -26.06 -9.25 -18.29
CA LYS A 168 -26.08 -9.64 -19.70
C LYS A 168 -25.07 -10.75 -19.99
N ILE A 169 -23.85 -10.64 -19.46
CA ILE A 169 -22.85 -11.70 -19.58
C ILE A 169 -23.31 -12.97 -18.85
N ALA A 170 -23.84 -12.85 -17.62
CA ALA A 170 -24.35 -13.97 -16.85
C ALA A 170 -25.44 -14.75 -17.61
N ALA A 171 -26.39 -14.03 -18.21
CA ALA A 171 -27.49 -14.59 -18.99
C ALA A 171 -27.08 -15.11 -20.38
N SER A 172 -25.87 -14.78 -20.86
CA SER A 172 -25.39 -15.26 -22.16
C SER A 172 -25.33 -16.79 -22.20
N PRO A 173 -25.94 -17.45 -23.21
CA PRO A 173 -25.83 -18.90 -23.37
C PRO A 173 -24.43 -19.33 -23.84
N VAL A 174 -23.63 -18.40 -24.37
CA VAL A 174 -22.28 -18.65 -24.86
C VAL A 174 -21.26 -18.42 -23.75
N THR A 175 -20.49 -19.47 -23.44
CA THR A 175 -19.32 -19.42 -22.56
C THR A 175 -18.06 -19.43 -23.43
N VAL A 176 -17.26 -18.36 -23.37
CA VAL A 176 -16.05 -18.22 -24.22
C VAL A 176 -14.93 -19.14 -23.77
N LEU A 177 -14.71 -19.26 -22.45
CA LEU A 177 -13.72 -20.14 -21.84
C LEU A 177 -14.44 -21.21 -21.01
N SER A 178 -14.40 -21.12 -19.67
CA SER A 178 -15.12 -22.02 -18.78
C SER A 178 -16.22 -21.30 -17.99
N PRO A 179 -17.20 -22.02 -17.42
CA PRO A 179 -18.19 -21.44 -16.52
C PRO A 179 -17.55 -20.69 -15.34
N GLU A 180 -16.45 -21.20 -14.80
CA GLU A 180 -15.69 -20.59 -13.71
C GLU A 180 -15.08 -19.26 -14.14
N PHE A 181 -14.46 -19.21 -15.33
CA PHE A 181 -13.92 -17.96 -15.88
C PHE A 181 -15.04 -16.95 -16.15
N LYS A 182 -16.19 -17.41 -16.68
CA LYS A 182 -17.37 -16.56 -16.87
C LYS A 182 -17.85 -15.97 -15.55
N ASN A 183 -17.94 -16.78 -14.50
CA ASN A 183 -18.35 -16.33 -13.15
C ASN A 183 -17.37 -15.32 -12.55
N LEU A 184 -16.06 -15.49 -12.78
CA LEU A 184 -15.04 -14.51 -12.40
C LEU A 184 -15.29 -13.16 -13.07
N VAL A 185 -15.46 -13.15 -14.40
CA VAL A 185 -15.71 -11.93 -15.17
C VAL A 185 -17.01 -11.26 -14.74
N VAL A 186 -18.07 -12.04 -14.56
CA VAL A 186 -19.38 -11.56 -14.09
C VAL A 186 -19.27 -10.92 -12.70
N SER A 187 -18.54 -11.54 -11.78
CA SER A 187 -18.37 -11.02 -10.42
C SER A 187 -17.54 -9.73 -10.40
N ALA A 188 -16.43 -9.71 -11.14
CA ALA A 188 -15.57 -8.53 -11.24
C ALA A 188 -16.29 -7.34 -11.91
N LEU A 189 -17.02 -7.62 -13.00
CA LEU A 189 -17.81 -6.60 -13.69
C LEU A 189 -18.95 -6.10 -12.81
N GLY A 190 -19.68 -6.99 -12.14
CA GLY A 190 -20.79 -6.61 -11.24
C GLY A 190 -20.34 -5.64 -10.15
N ALA A 191 -19.26 -5.96 -9.44
CA ALA A 191 -18.69 -5.05 -8.45
C ALA A 191 -18.20 -3.72 -9.06
N LYS A 192 -17.66 -3.74 -10.28
CA LYS A 192 -17.24 -2.52 -10.99
C LYS A 192 -18.43 -1.66 -11.43
N GLU A 193 -19.55 -2.27 -11.81
CA GLU A 193 -20.78 -1.58 -12.17
C GLU A 193 -21.39 -0.88 -10.94
N VAL A 194 -21.33 -1.49 -9.75
CA VAL A 194 -21.73 -0.84 -8.49
C VAL A 194 -20.93 0.45 -8.26
N ASN A 195 -19.60 0.40 -8.39
CA ASN A 195 -18.77 1.61 -8.30
C ASN A 195 -19.19 2.67 -9.33
N SER A 196 -19.44 2.25 -10.57
CA SER A 196 -19.82 3.14 -11.68
C SER A 196 -21.21 3.76 -11.51
N CYS A 197 -22.06 3.14 -10.70
CA CYS A 197 -23.37 3.63 -10.31
C CYS A 197 -23.35 4.37 -8.95
N MET A 198 -22.16 4.72 -8.43
CA MET A 198 -21.96 5.40 -7.15
C MET A 198 -22.47 4.62 -5.93
N GLY A 199 -22.48 3.28 -6.03
CA GLY A 199 -22.77 2.40 -4.91
C GLY A 199 -21.58 2.23 -3.96
N ARG A 200 -21.81 1.51 -2.85
CA ARG A 200 -20.78 1.25 -1.84
C ARG A 200 -19.78 0.18 -2.33
N VAL A 201 -18.50 0.52 -2.36
CA VAL A 201 -17.40 -0.40 -2.72
C VAL A 201 -16.19 -0.20 -1.80
N VAL A 202 -15.27 -1.17 -1.80
CA VAL A 202 -13.95 -1.04 -1.17
C VAL A 202 -12.91 -0.69 -2.23
N ALA A 203 -12.08 0.32 -1.98
CA ALA A 203 -10.95 0.64 -2.83
C ALA A 203 -9.88 -0.46 -2.74
N ALA A 204 -9.38 -0.93 -3.89
CA ALA A 204 -8.45 -2.06 -3.95
C ALA A 204 -7.60 -2.04 -5.24
N PRO A 205 -6.51 -1.24 -5.31
CA PRO A 205 -6.09 -0.22 -4.35
C PRO A 205 -6.85 1.11 -4.53
N THR A 206 -7.49 1.33 -5.67
CA THR A 206 -8.32 2.52 -5.95
C THR A 206 -9.79 2.14 -6.13
N ALA A 207 -10.69 3.13 -6.08
CA ALA A 207 -12.08 2.94 -6.50
C ALA A 207 -12.19 2.58 -8.00
N GLY A 208 -11.23 3.04 -8.82
CA GLY A 208 -11.14 2.71 -10.24
C GLY A 208 -10.92 1.20 -10.49
N ALA A 209 -10.20 0.52 -9.61
CA ALA A 209 -9.92 -0.92 -9.73
C ALA A 209 -10.77 -1.81 -8.80
N SER A 210 -11.76 -1.25 -8.10
CA SER A 210 -12.50 -1.91 -7.02
C SER A 210 -13.26 -3.18 -7.38
N GLY A 211 -13.39 -3.52 -8.67
CA GLY A 211 -14.05 -4.76 -9.11
C GLY A 211 -13.13 -5.99 -9.10
N ILE A 212 -11.81 -5.82 -9.16
CA ILE A 212 -10.87 -6.91 -9.42
C ILE A 212 -10.75 -7.86 -8.23
N LEU A 213 -10.34 -7.33 -7.07
CA LEU A 213 -10.20 -8.12 -5.83
C LEU A 213 -11.50 -8.83 -5.40
N PRO A 214 -12.68 -8.17 -5.32
CA PRO A 214 -13.92 -8.86 -5.00
C PRO A 214 -14.23 -9.99 -5.99
N GLY A 215 -14.07 -9.74 -7.29
CA GLY A 215 -14.32 -10.76 -8.32
C GLY A 215 -13.41 -11.98 -8.16
N VAL A 216 -12.11 -11.75 -7.94
CA VAL A 216 -11.12 -12.80 -7.69
C VAL A 216 -11.43 -13.59 -6.41
N LEU A 217 -11.53 -12.91 -5.27
CA LEU A 217 -11.62 -13.56 -3.95
C LEU A 217 -12.92 -14.34 -3.77
N THR A 218 -14.06 -13.76 -4.15
CA THR A 218 -15.35 -14.46 -4.08
C THR A 218 -15.37 -15.68 -5.01
N THR A 219 -14.73 -15.58 -6.18
CA THR A 219 -14.70 -16.67 -7.16
C THR A 219 -13.83 -17.82 -6.66
N ILE A 220 -12.60 -17.57 -6.22
CA ILE A 220 -11.73 -18.64 -5.70
C ILE A 220 -12.28 -19.22 -4.39
N GLN A 221 -12.93 -18.41 -3.56
CA GLN A 221 -13.59 -18.88 -2.35
C GLN A 221 -14.67 -19.91 -2.69
N ASN A 222 -15.52 -19.58 -3.66
CA ASN A 222 -16.62 -20.45 -4.09
C ASN A 222 -16.12 -21.74 -4.77
N ILE A 223 -15.13 -21.64 -5.67
CA ILE A 223 -14.60 -22.79 -6.40
C ILE A 223 -13.89 -23.78 -5.46
N HIS A 224 -13.05 -23.26 -4.55
CA HIS A 224 -12.20 -24.08 -3.69
C HIS A 224 -12.76 -24.29 -2.28
N ARG A 225 -13.95 -23.74 -1.98
CA ARG A 225 -14.61 -23.80 -0.67
C ARG A 225 -13.70 -23.33 0.46
N LEU A 226 -12.98 -22.24 0.22
CA LEU A 226 -12.02 -21.70 1.19
C LEU A 226 -12.77 -21.09 2.39
N PRO A 227 -12.28 -21.30 3.62
CA PRO A 227 -12.85 -20.64 4.79
C PRO A 227 -12.59 -19.13 4.73
N ASP A 228 -13.47 -18.33 5.32
CA ASP A 228 -13.34 -16.86 5.35
C ASP A 228 -11.96 -16.43 5.85
N GLN A 229 -11.45 -17.07 6.90
CA GLN A 229 -10.11 -16.78 7.44
C GLN A 229 -9.01 -16.84 6.37
N LYS A 230 -9.06 -17.82 5.46
CA LYS A 230 -8.06 -17.95 4.40
C LYS A 230 -8.15 -16.82 3.37
N ILE A 231 -9.35 -16.31 3.13
CA ILE A 231 -9.58 -15.14 2.28
C ILE A 231 -9.09 -13.86 2.97
N LEU A 232 -9.31 -13.72 4.28
CA LEU A 232 -8.80 -12.58 5.05
C LEU A 232 -7.27 -12.54 5.09
N GLU A 233 -6.61 -13.70 5.25
CA GLU A 233 -5.16 -13.79 5.07
C GLU A 233 -4.73 -13.38 3.66
N GLY A 234 -5.45 -13.83 2.62
CA GLY A 234 -5.21 -13.43 1.23
C GLY A 234 -5.36 -11.93 0.99
N LEU A 235 -6.33 -11.28 1.66
CA LEU A 235 -6.50 -9.82 1.63
C LEU A 235 -5.31 -9.10 2.26
N LEU A 236 -4.77 -9.60 3.38
CA LEU A 236 -3.54 -9.06 3.96
C LEU A 236 -2.34 -9.23 3.03
N VAL A 237 -2.21 -10.38 2.38
CA VAL A 237 -1.15 -10.58 1.37
C VAL A 237 -1.31 -9.61 0.19
N ALA A 238 -2.54 -9.40 -0.29
CA ALA A 238 -2.83 -8.40 -1.32
C ALA A 238 -2.46 -6.98 -0.87
N ALA A 239 -2.77 -6.60 0.38
CA ALA A 239 -2.40 -5.32 0.95
C ALA A 239 -0.87 -5.15 1.05
N GLY A 240 -0.15 -6.17 1.50
CA GLY A 240 1.31 -6.19 1.52
C GLY A 240 1.92 -6.01 0.12
N ILE A 241 1.33 -6.65 -0.90
CA ILE A 241 1.74 -6.46 -2.30
C ILE A 241 1.48 -5.02 -2.76
N ALA A 242 0.34 -4.43 -2.39
CA ALA A 242 0.04 -3.03 -2.71
C ALA A 242 1.10 -2.08 -2.12
N LEU A 243 1.48 -2.28 -0.85
CA LEU A 243 2.53 -1.50 -0.18
C LEU A 243 3.89 -1.65 -0.88
N ILE A 244 4.22 -2.85 -1.36
CA ILE A 244 5.43 -3.07 -2.16
C ILE A 244 5.39 -2.31 -3.48
N ILE A 245 4.26 -2.31 -4.17
CA ILE A 245 4.11 -1.59 -5.43
C ILE A 245 4.21 -0.09 -5.19
N GLU A 246 3.52 0.44 -4.17
CA GLU A 246 3.50 1.86 -3.81
C GLU A 246 4.90 2.43 -3.53
N GLN A 247 5.77 1.65 -2.88
CA GLN A 247 7.15 2.06 -2.63
C GLN A 247 7.99 2.25 -3.90
N ASN A 248 7.62 1.56 -4.99
CA ASN A 248 8.39 1.54 -6.23
C ASN A 248 7.73 2.33 -7.37
N ALA A 249 6.41 2.51 -7.33
CA ALA A 249 5.62 3.17 -8.36
C ALA A 249 4.32 3.76 -7.78
N SER A 250 3.75 4.76 -8.44
CA SER A 250 2.45 5.30 -8.05
C SER A 250 1.34 4.27 -8.32
N LEU A 251 0.42 4.12 -7.37
CA LEU A 251 -0.82 3.34 -7.52
C LEU A 251 -1.97 4.14 -8.14
N ALA A 252 -1.81 5.47 -8.28
CA ALA A 252 -2.87 6.34 -8.77
C ALA A 252 -2.89 6.38 -10.30
N GLY A 253 -4.04 6.11 -10.90
CA GLY A 253 -4.22 6.13 -12.34
C GLY A 253 -4.09 7.52 -12.92
N ALA A 254 -4.39 8.55 -12.12
CA ALA A 254 -4.15 9.95 -12.46
C ALA A 254 -2.66 10.28 -12.67
N VAL A 255 -1.74 9.48 -12.09
CA VAL A 255 -0.28 9.70 -12.16
C VAL A 255 0.39 8.67 -13.09
N GLY A 256 -0.05 7.41 -13.04
CA GLY A 256 0.59 6.30 -13.74
C GLY A 256 -0.24 5.63 -14.85
N GLY A 257 -1.44 6.13 -15.17
CA GLY A 257 -2.37 5.53 -16.13
C GLY A 257 -3.12 4.31 -15.60
N CYS A 258 -4.03 3.72 -16.39
CA CYS A 258 -4.85 2.57 -15.94
C CYS A 258 -4.02 1.38 -15.44
N GLN A 259 -2.85 1.14 -16.05
CA GLN A 259 -1.91 0.10 -15.60
C GLN A 259 -1.50 0.26 -14.13
N ALA A 260 -1.40 1.49 -13.62
CA ALA A 260 -1.08 1.76 -12.23
C ALA A 260 -2.19 1.34 -11.26
N GLU A 261 -3.45 1.38 -11.69
CA GLU A 261 -4.59 0.98 -10.85
C GLU A 261 -4.98 -0.48 -11.09
N THR A 262 -5.38 -0.82 -12.31
CA THR A 262 -5.91 -2.14 -12.64
C THR A 262 -4.83 -3.19 -12.74
N GLY A 263 -3.63 -2.84 -13.21
CA GLY A 263 -2.48 -3.75 -13.22
C GLY A 263 -2.03 -4.09 -11.81
N SER A 264 -1.94 -3.09 -10.93
CA SER A 264 -1.63 -3.29 -9.51
C SER A 264 -2.69 -4.16 -8.81
N ALA A 265 -3.97 -3.88 -9.02
CA ALA A 265 -5.06 -4.70 -8.46
C ALA A 265 -5.03 -6.14 -8.99
N ALA A 266 -4.73 -6.35 -10.28
CA ALA A 266 -4.56 -7.68 -10.85
C ALA A 266 -3.37 -8.40 -10.20
N ALA A 267 -2.23 -7.73 -10.00
CA ALA A 267 -1.05 -8.30 -9.35
C ALA A 267 -1.32 -8.65 -7.88
N MET A 268 -2.01 -7.77 -7.14
CA MET A 268 -2.51 -8.05 -5.79
C MET A 268 -3.40 -9.30 -5.76
N GLY A 269 -4.34 -9.41 -6.70
CA GLY A 269 -5.21 -10.58 -6.85
C GLY A 269 -4.43 -11.86 -7.17
N ALA A 270 -3.46 -11.80 -8.09
CA ALA A 270 -2.62 -12.94 -8.44
C ALA A 270 -1.84 -13.48 -7.23
N GLY A 271 -1.25 -12.59 -6.43
CA GLY A 271 -0.56 -12.98 -5.20
C GLY A 271 -1.51 -13.59 -4.16
N ALA A 272 -2.70 -13.02 -3.99
CA ALA A 272 -3.72 -13.56 -3.09
C ALA A 272 -4.20 -14.95 -3.53
N ILE A 273 -4.43 -15.18 -4.82
CA ILE A 273 -4.81 -16.50 -5.36
C ILE A 273 -3.75 -17.54 -4.99
N VAL A 274 -2.49 -17.28 -5.33
CA VAL A 274 -1.41 -18.25 -5.09
C VAL A 274 -1.26 -18.53 -3.60
N TYR A 275 -1.33 -17.51 -2.76
CA TYR A 275 -1.26 -17.67 -1.31
C TYR A 275 -2.45 -18.49 -0.75
N CYS A 276 -3.68 -18.15 -1.14
CA CYS A 276 -4.89 -18.82 -0.68
C CYS A 276 -4.91 -20.31 -1.07
N LEU A 277 -4.30 -20.66 -2.21
CA LEU A 277 -4.18 -22.03 -2.71
C LEU A 277 -2.92 -22.76 -2.22
N GLY A 278 -2.19 -22.19 -1.25
CA GLY A 278 -1.06 -22.86 -0.58
C GLY A 278 0.26 -22.81 -1.36
N GLY A 279 0.38 -21.93 -2.36
CA GLY A 279 1.63 -21.73 -3.08
C GLY A 279 2.73 -21.14 -2.18
N PRO A 280 3.99 -21.55 -2.35
CA PRO A 280 5.11 -21.00 -1.61
C PRO A 280 5.36 -19.52 -1.97
N VAL A 281 6.08 -18.83 -1.09
CA VAL A 281 6.41 -17.39 -1.20
C VAL A 281 6.97 -17.02 -2.57
N GLU A 282 7.82 -17.88 -3.12
CA GLU A 282 8.45 -17.70 -4.43
C GLU A 282 7.42 -17.65 -5.55
N GLN A 283 6.40 -18.51 -5.51
CA GLN A 283 5.34 -18.55 -6.51
C GLN A 283 4.43 -17.33 -6.39
N VAL A 284 4.12 -16.89 -5.17
CA VAL A 284 3.33 -15.66 -4.94
C VAL A 284 3.99 -14.48 -5.64
N PHE A 285 5.28 -14.25 -5.36
CA PHE A 285 6.01 -13.14 -5.98
C PHE A 285 6.41 -13.37 -7.44
N ALA A 286 6.34 -14.59 -7.96
CA ALA A 286 6.48 -14.86 -9.39
C ALA A 286 5.20 -14.48 -10.13
N ALA A 287 4.03 -14.87 -9.62
CA ALA A 287 2.73 -14.50 -10.17
C ALA A 287 2.52 -12.98 -10.17
N VAL A 288 2.85 -12.30 -9.06
CA VAL A 288 2.83 -10.84 -8.97
C VAL A 288 3.71 -10.19 -10.05
N ALA A 289 4.94 -10.69 -10.22
CA ALA A 289 5.89 -10.13 -11.18
C ALA A 289 5.46 -10.31 -12.65
N ILE A 290 4.86 -11.46 -12.99
CA ILE A 290 4.32 -11.72 -14.32
C ILE A 290 3.10 -10.84 -14.60
N THR A 291 2.25 -10.63 -13.60
CA THR A 291 0.98 -9.90 -13.76
C THR A 291 1.18 -8.40 -13.92
N ILE A 292 2.22 -7.84 -13.29
CA ILE A 292 2.50 -6.40 -13.32
C ILE A 292 3.36 -5.96 -14.52
N GLN A 293 3.92 -6.91 -15.28
CA GLN A 293 4.68 -6.66 -16.51
C GLN A 293 3.78 -6.12 -17.63
#